data_AF-A0A2I0QE95-F1
#
_entry.id   AF-A0A2I0QE95-F1
#
_cell.length_a   1.000
_cell.length_b   1.000
_cell.length_c   1.000
_cell.angle_alpha   90.00
_cell.angle_beta   90.00
_cell.angle_gamma   90.00
#
_symmetry.space_group_name_H-M   'P 1'
#
loop_
_entity.id
_entity.type
_entity.pdbx_description
1 polymer ?
#
loop_
_entity_poly.entity_id
_entity_poly.type
_entity_poly.pdbx_seq_one_letter_code
_entity_poly.pdbx_strand_id
1 'polypeptide(L)'
;MLSVFSGRPDNPMWNLSEEEAGELKSKLINLPDAEPLDRDIFPGGVYIGGKDKRSDFPYVSIKLMGGVVEVREYDGKVNYYKDIHNIEGWIYDMAPDRGYEYIRSHYKFSSNYTTAHKYKPRSDPDISAGANDRSQVTVEQGDELKWRFIIANLGKTKQLAGTITIPKFLTINKSSFSIPPSKSQDDPSIEKFTIEVDTSEPRQIIDEIIIKSNDPDECVTTIPVNFTILGPKPLIDGKKYQPITISETSFKETVKRGTELTKTFKITNHEKTKQFGGVITVPDFLTIDKESFLISPDSSEDFMIKVDTSKSMQIQDKIYIAITYFENGIETNIGQVIKVDFIILPENHITTPEKLSESVLQESNYNHYLIIAIILITLLLTAFIIWYKKFKN
;
A
#
# COMPACT_ATOMS: atom_id res chain seq x y z
N MET A 1 -12.32 -19.31 -14.69
CA MET A 1 -12.75 -18.71 -13.40
C MET A 1 -12.60 -17.20 -13.52
N LEU A 2 -13.55 -16.39 -13.01
CA LEU A 2 -13.43 -14.93 -13.03
C LEU A 2 -12.73 -14.48 -11.76
N SER A 3 -11.66 -13.71 -11.89
CA SER A 3 -10.88 -13.20 -10.78
C SER A 3 -11.12 -11.69 -10.64
N VAL A 4 -11.29 -11.23 -9.41
CA VAL A 4 -11.36 -9.82 -9.03
C VAL A 4 -9.96 -9.35 -8.63
N PHE A 5 -9.54 -8.20 -9.14
CA PHE A 5 -8.24 -7.56 -8.92
C PHE A 5 -8.48 -6.09 -8.63
N SER A 6 -7.89 -5.50 -7.59
CA SER A 6 -8.02 -4.05 -7.36
C SER A 6 -7.00 -3.19 -8.14
N GLY A 7 -6.44 -3.72 -9.24
CA GLY A 7 -5.66 -2.92 -10.21
C GLY A 7 -4.17 -2.69 -9.94
N ARG A 8 -3.59 -3.18 -8.83
CA ARG A 8 -2.14 -3.14 -8.58
C ARG A 8 -1.53 -4.55 -8.68
N PRO A 9 -0.25 -4.70 -9.08
CA PRO A 9 0.42 -6.00 -9.22
C PRO A 9 0.44 -6.85 -7.95
N ASP A 10 0.43 -6.21 -6.77
CA ASP A 10 0.48 -6.86 -5.45
C ASP A 10 -0.90 -6.93 -4.76
N ASN A 11 -1.97 -6.61 -5.49
CA ASN A 11 -3.30 -6.59 -4.94
C ASN A 11 -3.94 -7.98 -4.93
N PRO A 12 -4.87 -8.22 -3.99
CA PRO A 12 -5.50 -9.49 -3.76
C PRO A 12 -6.30 -9.92 -4.96
N MET A 13 -6.13 -11.20 -5.29
CA MET A 13 -6.95 -11.89 -6.26
C MET A 13 -7.91 -12.78 -5.51
N TRP A 14 -9.20 -12.66 -5.77
CA TRP A 14 -10.13 -13.74 -5.44
C TRP A 14 -10.99 -14.11 -6.62
N ASN A 15 -11.46 -15.35 -6.58
CA ASN A 15 -12.30 -15.90 -7.60
C ASN A 15 -13.77 -15.74 -7.22
N LEU A 16 -14.55 -15.24 -8.16
CA LEU A 16 -16.01 -15.33 -8.10
C LEU A 16 -16.41 -16.80 -8.25
N SER A 17 -17.30 -17.26 -7.39
CA SER A 17 -18.02 -18.52 -7.53
C SER A 17 -18.86 -18.49 -8.82
N GLU A 18 -19.37 -19.66 -9.24
CA GLU A 18 -20.24 -19.71 -10.42
C GLU A 18 -21.53 -18.91 -10.23
N GLU A 19 -22.09 -18.92 -9.01
CA GLU A 19 -23.27 -18.14 -8.64
C GLU A 19 -23.00 -16.63 -8.72
N GLU A 20 -21.91 -16.15 -8.11
CA GLU A 20 -21.51 -14.73 -8.17
C GLU A 20 -21.16 -14.30 -9.61
N ALA A 21 -20.53 -15.17 -10.40
CA ALA A 21 -20.27 -14.89 -11.81
C ALA A 21 -21.58 -14.78 -12.62
N GLY A 22 -22.58 -15.62 -12.29
CA GLY A 22 -23.92 -15.54 -12.85
C GLY A 22 -24.65 -14.25 -12.44
N GLU A 23 -24.53 -13.82 -11.19
CA GLU A 23 -25.08 -12.55 -10.71
C GLU A 23 -24.39 -11.35 -11.37
N LEU A 24 -23.05 -11.35 -11.45
CA LEU A 24 -22.33 -10.30 -12.18
C LEU A 24 -22.81 -10.21 -13.64
N LYS A 25 -22.97 -11.35 -14.31
CA LYS A 25 -23.48 -11.38 -15.68
C LYS A 25 -24.89 -10.79 -15.77
N SER A 26 -25.78 -11.06 -14.82
CA SER A 26 -27.12 -10.50 -14.83
C SER A 26 -27.11 -8.97 -14.60
N LYS A 27 -26.23 -8.47 -13.73
CA LYS A 27 -26.03 -7.03 -13.51
C LYS A 27 -25.40 -6.30 -14.69
N LEU A 28 -24.72 -6.99 -15.62
CA LEU A 28 -24.14 -6.35 -16.82
C LEU A 28 -25.14 -6.22 -17.97
N ILE A 29 -26.31 -6.85 -17.89
CA ILE A 29 -27.31 -6.82 -18.95
C ILE A 29 -28.07 -5.48 -18.91
N ASN A 30 -28.25 -4.86 -20.08
CA ASN A 30 -29.01 -3.62 -20.25
C ASN A 30 -28.46 -2.41 -19.47
N LEU A 31 -27.14 -2.37 -19.21
CA LEU A 31 -26.53 -1.17 -18.66
C LEU A 31 -26.62 -0.01 -19.70
N PRO A 32 -27.02 1.20 -19.29
CA PRO A 32 -27.04 2.36 -20.19
C PRO A 32 -25.63 2.78 -20.59
N ASP A 33 -25.47 3.29 -21.82
CA ASP A 33 -24.18 3.85 -22.28
C ASP A 33 -23.69 4.98 -21.36
N ALA A 34 -22.37 5.04 -21.21
CA ALA A 34 -21.66 6.11 -20.50
C ALA A 34 -20.54 6.69 -21.37
N GLU A 35 -20.11 7.90 -21.02
CA GLU A 35 -18.86 8.45 -21.53
C GLU A 35 -17.66 7.79 -20.81
N PRO A 36 -16.51 7.62 -21.50
CA PRO A 36 -15.31 7.12 -20.86
C PRO A 36 -14.83 8.09 -19.77
N LEU A 37 -14.36 7.55 -18.64
CA LEU A 37 -13.72 8.35 -17.59
C LEU A 37 -12.28 8.70 -17.96
N ASP A 38 -11.85 9.91 -17.59
CA ASP A 38 -10.45 10.30 -17.62
C ASP A 38 -9.67 9.47 -16.59
N ARG A 39 -8.73 8.67 -17.10
CA ARG A 39 -7.95 7.72 -16.29
C ARG A 39 -6.92 8.40 -15.40
N ASP A 40 -6.56 9.64 -15.70
CA ASP A 40 -5.60 10.40 -14.91
C ASP A 40 -6.22 10.93 -13.61
N ILE A 41 -7.56 11.06 -13.57
CA ILE A 41 -8.33 11.55 -12.42
C ILE A 41 -8.75 10.39 -11.49
N PHE A 42 -9.01 9.20 -12.05
CA PHE A 42 -9.46 8.02 -11.30
C PHE A 42 -8.46 6.85 -11.41
N PRO A 43 -7.30 6.93 -10.71
CA PRO A 43 -6.29 5.87 -10.75
C PRO A 43 -6.73 4.58 -10.04
N GLY A 44 -7.80 4.64 -9.23
CA GLY A 44 -8.36 3.50 -8.49
C GLY A 44 -9.57 2.88 -9.18
N GLY A 45 -9.69 1.55 -9.09
CA GLY A 45 -10.85 0.81 -9.62
C GLY A 45 -10.72 -0.69 -9.41
N VAL A 46 -11.86 -1.37 -9.46
CA VAL A 46 -11.93 -2.84 -9.39
C VAL A 46 -11.90 -3.40 -10.82
N TYR A 47 -11.01 -4.36 -11.05
CA TYR A 47 -10.91 -5.09 -12.31
C TYR A 47 -11.43 -6.51 -12.09
N ILE A 48 -12.19 -7.02 -13.04
CA ILE A 48 -12.68 -8.40 -13.04
C ILE A 48 -12.30 -9.00 -14.39
N GLY A 49 -11.54 -10.09 -14.38
CA GLY A 49 -11.04 -10.69 -15.62
C GLY A 49 -10.79 -12.18 -15.49
N GLY A 50 -10.76 -12.87 -16.63
CA GLY A 50 -10.35 -14.27 -16.73
C GLY A 50 -9.15 -14.41 -17.66
N LYS A 51 -8.24 -15.36 -17.38
CA LYS A 51 -7.13 -15.68 -18.30
C LYS A 51 -7.60 -16.39 -19.57
N ASP A 52 -8.70 -17.13 -19.48
CA ASP A 52 -9.19 -18.00 -20.55
C ASP A 52 -10.52 -17.53 -21.12
N LYS A 53 -10.66 -17.68 -22.44
CA LYS A 53 -11.91 -17.41 -23.14
C LYS A 53 -13.01 -18.35 -22.66
N ARG A 54 -14.04 -17.77 -22.06
CA ARG A 54 -15.24 -18.48 -21.59
C ARG A 54 -16.39 -18.30 -22.58
N SER A 55 -17.02 -19.39 -22.99
CA SER A 55 -18.20 -19.33 -23.86
C SER A 55 -19.41 -18.69 -23.18
N ASP A 56 -19.48 -18.80 -21.86
CA ASP A 56 -20.56 -18.27 -21.02
C ASP A 56 -20.33 -16.84 -20.52
N PHE A 57 -19.14 -16.28 -20.74
CA PHE A 57 -18.78 -14.91 -20.35
C PHE A 57 -18.02 -14.21 -21.49
N PRO A 58 -18.70 -13.38 -22.31
CA PRO A 58 -18.14 -12.85 -23.56
C PRO A 58 -17.11 -11.71 -23.35
N TYR A 59 -16.72 -11.43 -22.11
CA TYR A 59 -15.85 -10.31 -21.76
C TYR A 59 -14.46 -10.81 -21.37
N VAL A 60 -13.43 -10.08 -21.80
CA VAL A 60 -12.03 -10.26 -21.43
C VAL A 60 -11.78 -9.67 -20.05
N SER A 61 -12.25 -8.45 -19.84
CA SER A 61 -12.10 -7.73 -18.58
C SER A 61 -13.23 -6.74 -18.38
N ILE A 62 -13.61 -6.52 -17.13
CA ILE A 62 -14.51 -5.48 -16.67
C ILE A 62 -13.73 -4.62 -15.70
N LYS A 63 -13.84 -3.30 -15.81
CA LYS A 63 -13.24 -2.35 -14.88
C LYS A 63 -14.35 -1.44 -14.33
N LEU A 64 -14.43 -1.36 -13.02
CA LEU A 64 -15.40 -0.57 -12.26
C LEU A 64 -14.66 0.62 -11.67
N MET A 65 -15.13 1.83 -11.98
CA MET A 65 -14.54 3.08 -11.51
C MET A 65 -15.63 4.12 -11.33
N GLY A 66 -15.88 4.59 -10.11
CA GLY A 66 -16.65 5.80 -9.87
C GLY A 66 -18.04 5.79 -10.53
N GLY A 67 -18.72 4.64 -10.51
CA GLY A 67 -20.03 4.46 -11.13
C GLY A 67 -20.03 4.22 -12.66
N VAL A 68 -18.87 3.98 -13.27
CA VAL A 68 -18.74 3.57 -14.68
C VAL A 68 -18.17 2.15 -14.77
N VAL A 69 -18.75 1.36 -15.67
CA VAL A 69 -18.36 0.00 -16.02
C VAL A 69 -17.72 0.02 -17.41
N GLU A 70 -16.39 -0.10 -17.47
CA GLU A 70 -15.66 -0.35 -18.71
C GLU A 70 -15.64 -1.86 -18.99
N VAL A 71 -16.17 -2.28 -20.14
CA VAL A 71 -16.21 -3.69 -20.55
C VAL A 71 -15.37 -3.86 -21.81
N ARG A 72 -14.36 -4.74 -21.73
CA ARG A 72 -13.55 -5.15 -22.88
C ARG A 72 -13.98 -6.53 -23.37
N GLU A 73 -14.30 -6.62 -24.64
CA GLU A 73 -14.69 -7.86 -25.33
C GLU A 73 -13.48 -8.59 -25.96
N TYR A 74 -13.65 -9.87 -26.35
CA TYR A 74 -12.56 -10.68 -26.93
C TYR A 74 -12.10 -10.22 -28.31
N ASP A 75 -12.93 -9.45 -29.02
CA ASP A 75 -12.54 -8.80 -30.28
C ASP A 75 -11.73 -7.51 -30.06
N GLY A 76 -11.50 -7.13 -28.80
CA GLY A 76 -10.78 -5.92 -28.42
C GLY A 76 -11.66 -4.68 -28.30
N LYS A 77 -12.96 -4.76 -28.59
CA LYS A 77 -13.89 -3.64 -28.43
C LYS A 77 -14.00 -3.27 -26.94
N VAL A 78 -13.97 -1.97 -26.67
CA VAL A 78 -14.16 -1.42 -25.33
C VAL A 78 -15.45 -0.59 -25.33
N ASN A 79 -16.36 -0.90 -24.40
CA ASN A 79 -17.60 -0.17 -24.20
C ASN A 79 -17.64 0.37 -22.77
N TYR A 80 -18.35 1.47 -22.56
CA TYR A 80 -18.48 2.14 -21.25
C TYR A 80 -19.95 2.26 -20.91
N TYR A 81 -20.30 1.87 -19.68
CA TYR A 81 -21.68 1.88 -19.22
C TYR A 81 -21.82 2.50 -17.84
N LYS A 82 -23.01 3.02 -17.52
CA LYS A 82 -23.34 3.51 -16.17
C LYS A 82 -23.62 2.33 -15.24
N ASP A 83 -22.99 2.31 -14.07
CA ASP A 83 -23.19 1.28 -13.05
C ASP A 83 -24.50 1.47 -12.27
N ILE A 84 -25.64 1.33 -12.96
CA ILE A 84 -26.97 1.48 -12.35
C ILE A 84 -27.33 0.36 -11.36
N HIS A 85 -26.53 -0.72 -11.33
CA HIS A 85 -26.74 -1.87 -10.46
C HIS A 85 -25.79 -1.92 -9.27
N ASN A 86 -24.99 -0.87 -9.06
CA ASN A 86 -24.01 -0.76 -7.99
C ASN A 86 -23.10 -2.00 -7.92
N ILE A 87 -22.59 -2.44 -9.08
CA ILE A 87 -21.68 -3.58 -9.20
C ILE A 87 -20.40 -3.30 -8.40
N GLU A 88 -19.88 -2.06 -8.46
CA GLU A 88 -18.72 -1.64 -7.68
C GLU A 88 -18.94 -1.82 -6.18
N GLY A 89 -20.06 -1.32 -5.65
CA GLY A 89 -20.45 -1.50 -4.25
C GLY A 89 -20.68 -2.96 -3.87
N TRP A 90 -21.33 -3.74 -4.74
CA TRP A 90 -21.54 -5.18 -4.54
C TRP A 90 -20.22 -5.94 -4.40
N ILE A 91 -19.20 -5.62 -5.22
CA ILE A 91 -17.86 -6.20 -5.07
C ILE A 91 -17.23 -5.79 -3.74
N TYR A 92 -17.37 -4.53 -3.33
CA TYR A 92 -16.83 -4.05 -2.06
C TYR A 92 -17.49 -4.68 -0.83
N ASP A 93 -18.80 -4.95 -0.90
CA ASP A 93 -19.52 -5.64 0.17
C ASP A 93 -19.06 -7.09 0.33
N MET A 94 -18.65 -7.75 -0.75
CA MET A 94 -18.07 -9.11 -0.70
C MET A 94 -16.62 -9.16 -0.19
N ALA A 95 -15.86 -8.06 -0.32
CA ALA A 95 -14.43 -8.06 -0.03
C ALA A 95 -14.06 -8.47 1.42
N PRO A 96 -14.76 -7.99 2.48
CA PRO A 96 -14.49 -8.40 3.86
C PRO A 96 -14.66 -9.91 4.10
N ASP A 97 -15.71 -10.52 3.55
CA ASP A 97 -15.99 -11.95 3.68
C ASP A 97 -14.91 -12.82 3.03
N ARG A 98 -14.12 -12.22 2.11
CA ARG A 98 -12.98 -12.85 1.45
C ARG A 98 -11.63 -12.52 2.11
N GLY A 99 -11.64 -11.83 3.26
CA GLY A 99 -10.43 -11.44 4.00
C GLY A 99 -9.79 -10.14 3.49
N TYR A 100 -10.49 -9.34 2.69
CA TYR A 100 -9.99 -8.09 2.10
C TYR A 100 -10.69 -6.87 2.67
N GLU A 101 -10.82 -6.82 3.99
CA GLU A 101 -11.47 -5.73 4.73
C GLU A 101 -10.86 -4.35 4.41
N TYR A 102 -9.56 -4.30 4.10
CA TYR A 102 -8.87 -3.07 3.74
C TYR A 102 -9.34 -2.45 2.42
N ILE A 103 -9.94 -3.23 1.50
CA ILE A 103 -10.50 -2.68 0.26
C ILE A 103 -11.64 -1.74 0.61
N ARG A 104 -12.47 -2.11 1.59
CA ARG A 104 -13.56 -1.27 2.09
C ARG A 104 -13.04 0.01 2.75
N SER A 105 -11.91 -0.04 3.47
CA SER A 105 -11.32 1.14 4.12
C SER A 105 -10.60 2.07 3.14
N HIS A 106 -9.91 1.52 2.13
CA HIS A 106 -9.21 2.32 1.11
C HIS A 106 -10.15 2.96 0.09
N TYR A 107 -11.30 2.32 -0.19
CA TYR A 107 -12.27 2.78 -1.19
C TYR A 107 -13.54 3.41 -0.58
N LYS A 108 -13.51 3.80 0.71
CA LYS A 108 -14.54 4.66 1.34
C LYS A 108 -14.76 6.01 0.63
N PHE A 109 -14.04 6.27 -0.45
CA PHE A 109 -14.13 7.46 -1.29
C PHE A 109 -15.28 7.46 -2.32
N SER A 110 -16.06 6.39 -2.51
CA SER A 110 -17.16 6.39 -3.50
C SER A 110 -18.55 5.98 -2.99
N SER A 111 -18.72 5.55 -1.74
CA SER A 111 -20.02 5.06 -1.25
C SER A 111 -21.08 6.16 -1.01
N ASN A 112 -20.77 7.44 -1.20
CA ASN A 112 -21.78 8.50 -1.19
C ASN A 112 -22.65 8.54 -2.46
N TYR A 113 -22.46 7.61 -3.41
CA TYR A 113 -23.20 7.59 -4.67
C TYR A 113 -24.39 6.61 -4.75
N THR A 114 -24.60 5.68 -3.79
CA THR A 114 -25.56 4.57 -4.00
C THR A 114 -26.49 4.22 -2.83
N THR A 115 -27.26 5.19 -2.32
CA THR A 115 -28.61 4.88 -1.82
C THR A 115 -29.68 5.72 -2.54
N ALA A 116 -30.41 5.05 -3.42
CA ALA A 116 -31.60 5.53 -4.10
C ALA A 116 -32.74 5.77 -3.08
N HIS A 117 -32.72 6.92 -2.44
CA HIS A 117 -33.92 7.60 -1.93
C HIS A 117 -34.01 8.93 -2.64
N LYS A 118 -34.77 8.98 -3.76
CA LYS A 118 -35.16 10.22 -4.47
C LYS A 118 -34.17 11.37 -4.29
N TYR A 119 -32.94 11.20 -4.76
CA TYR A 119 -31.99 12.29 -4.77
C TYR A 119 -32.42 13.28 -5.84
N LYS A 120 -32.97 14.41 -5.40
CA LYS A 120 -32.80 15.66 -6.14
C LYS A 120 -31.31 15.78 -6.48
N PRO A 121 -30.94 16.28 -7.68
CA PRO A 121 -29.54 16.57 -7.98
C PRO A 121 -28.98 17.40 -6.81
N ARG A 122 -28.05 16.82 -6.05
CA ARG A 122 -27.55 17.43 -4.81
C ARG A 122 -26.86 18.72 -5.18
N SER A 123 -27.40 19.81 -4.67
CA SER A 123 -26.87 21.16 -4.78
C SER A 123 -25.97 21.46 -3.58
N ASP A 124 -25.23 20.48 -3.08
CA ASP A 124 -24.50 20.59 -1.81
C ASP A 124 -23.01 20.25 -2.00
N PRO A 125 -22.11 20.84 -1.18
CA PRO A 125 -20.67 20.75 -1.34
C PRO A 125 -20.08 19.49 -0.69
N ASP A 126 -19.82 18.45 -1.49
CA ASP A 126 -19.09 17.26 -1.00
C ASP A 126 -17.58 17.57 -0.87
N ILE A 127 -16.97 17.16 0.25
CA ILE A 127 -15.54 17.19 0.54
C ILE A 127 -14.85 15.91 0.09
N SER A 128 -13.78 16.06 -0.68
CA SER A 128 -12.82 15.00 -0.93
C SER A 128 -11.44 15.42 -0.41
N ALA A 129 -10.88 14.65 0.51
CA ALA A 129 -9.56 14.88 1.10
C ALA A 129 -8.58 13.76 0.73
N GLY A 130 -7.61 14.06 -0.13
CA GLY A 130 -6.63 13.10 -0.62
C GLY A 130 -5.21 13.47 -0.22
N ALA A 131 -4.43 12.49 0.23
CA ALA A 131 -3.00 12.63 0.47
C ALA A 131 -2.20 11.97 -0.66
N ASN A 132 -1.00 12.50 -0.94
CA ASN A 132 -0.11 11.92 -1.95
C ASN A 132 0.51 10.61 -1.41
N ASP A 133 -0.13 9.45 -1.63
CA ASP A 133 0.34 8.04 -1.56
C ASP A 133 1.40 7.59 -0.52
N ARG A 134 1.69 8.41 0.50
CA ARG A 134 2.72 8.18 1.52
C ARG A 134 2.15 8.49 2.89
N SER A 135 1.10 7.77 3.28
CA SER A 135 0.61 7.77 4.67
C SER A 135 1.66 7.23 5.64
N GLN A 136 2.67 6.51 5.14
CA GLN A 136 3.84 6.05 5.88
C GLN A 136 5.13 6.69 5.32
N VAL A 137 5.81 7.52 6.11
CA VAL A 137 7.11 8.12 5.73
C VAL A 137 8.14 7.88 6.83
N THR A 138 9.37 7.56 6.43
CA THR A 138 10.52 7.46 7.34
C THR A 138 11.57 8.49 6.92
N VAL A 139 12.08 9.27 7.87
CA VAL A 139 13.03 10.38 7.67
C VAL A 139 14.09 10.37 8.78
N GLU A 140 15.31 10.85 8.53
CA GLU A 140 16.35 10.99 9.57
C GLU A 140 16.11 12.27 10.40
N GLN A 141 16.56 12.30 11.65
CA GLN A 141 16.43 13.45 12.55
C GLN A 141 17.14 14.66 11.96
N GLY A 142 16.46 15.81 11.97
CA GLY A 142 16.96 17.06 11.41
C GLY A 142 16.78 17.20 9.90
N ASP A 143 16.41 16.14 9.17
CA ASP A 143 16.05 16.25 7.76
C ASP A 143 14.69 16.95 7.60
N GLU A 144 14.54 17.73 6.53
CA GLU A 144 13.28 18.39 6.22
C GLU A 144 12.26 17.38 5.69
N LEU A 145 11.11 17.27 6.38
CA LEU A 145 9.97 16.49 5.91
C LEU A 145 8.76 17.40 5.64
N LYS A 146 8.48 17.58 4.34
CA LYS A 146 7.28 18.25 3.83
C LYS A 146 6.30 17.23 3.26
N TRP A 147 5.10 17.21 3.79
CA TRP A 147 4.01 16.35 3.34
C TRP A 147 2.87 17.20 2.78
N ARG A 148 2.19 16.72 1.73
CA ARG A 148 1.15 17.49 1.04
C ARG A 148 -0.12 16.67 0.92
N PHE A 149 -1.23 17.36 1.10
CA PHE A 149 -2.57 16.84 0.84
C PHE A 149 -3.42 17.92 0.16
N ILE A 150 -4.50 17.47 -0.46
CA ILE A 150 -5.45 18.32 -1.17
C ILE A 150 -6.83 18.15 -0.55
N ILE A 151 -7.57 19.26 -0.49
CA ILE A 151 -9.01 19.25 -0.25
C ILE A 151 -9.66 19.71 -1.54
N ALA A 152 -10.65 18.98 -2.01
CA ALA A 152 -11.46 19.29 -3.17
C ALA A 152 -12.91 19.56 -2.74
N ASN A 153 -13.52 20.60 -3.30
CA ASN A 153 -14.96 20.82 -3.22
C ASN A 153 -15.58 20.23 -4.48
N LEU A 154 -16.35 19.15 -4.40
CA LEU A 154 -16.96 18.54 -5.59
C LEU A 154 -18.34 19.15 -5.93
N GLY A 155 -18.93 19.92 -5.00
CA GLY A 155 -20.24 20.54 -5.22
C GLY A 155 -20.19 21.76 -6.13
N LYS A 156 -21.26 21.96 -6.91
CA LYS A 156 -21.34 23.00 -7.96
C LYS A 156 -21.93 24.34 -7.52
N THR A 157 -22.45 24.40 -6.30
CA THR A 157 -23.41 25.44 -5.90
C THR A 157 -22.99 26.23 -4.68
N LYS A 158 -22.20 25.65 -3.79
CA LYS A 158 -21.79 26.27 -2.53
C LYS A 158 -20.28 26.25 -2.37
N GLN A 159 -19.78 27.31 -1.77
CA GLN A 159 -18.40 27.39 -1.33
C GLN A 159 -18.22 26.47 -0.12
N LEU A 160 -17.22 25.60 -0.19
CA LEU A 160 -16.81 24.75 0.92
C LEU A 160 -15.79 25.53 1.75
N ALA A 161 -16.03 25.67 3.05
CA ALA A 161 -15.12 26.34 3.96
C ALA A 161 -14.98 25.54 5.25
N GLY A 162 -13.84 25.66 5.91
CA GLY A 162 -13.60 24.86 7.10
C GLY A 162 -12.30 25.12 7.81
N THR A 163 -12.03 24.30 8.81
CA THR A 163 -10.85 24.34 9.66
C THR A 163 -10.14 23.00 9.67
N ILE A 164 -8.83 23.04 9.85
CA ILE A 164 -7.95 21.89 9.91
C ILE A 164 -7.27 21.90 11.27
N THR A 165 -7.46 20.81 12.01
CA THR A 165 -6.75 20.56 13.25
C THR A 165 -5.66 19.53 12.97
N ILE A 166 -4.43 19.87 13.33
CA ILE A 166 -3.28 18.97 13.19
C ILE A 166 -2.74 18.59 14.57
N PRO A 167 -2.06 17.44 14.69
CA PRO A 167 -1.31 17.08 15.87
C PRO A 167 -0.21 18.09 16.24
N LYS A 168 0.16 18.14 17.53
CA LYS A 168 1.09 19.14 18.11
C LYS A 168 2.50 19.16 17.51
N PHE A 169 2.93 18.07 16.90
CA PHE A 169 4.27 17.88 16.31
C PHE A 169 4.29 18.16 14.80
N LEU A 170 3.18 18.65 14.26
CA LEU A 170 3.04 19.08 12.88
C LEU A 170 2.83 20.59 12.85
N THR A 171 3.34 21.23 11.81
CA THR A 171 2.98 22.60 11.46
C THR A 171 2.34 22.60 10.07
N ILE A 172 1.33 23.42 9.87
CA ILE A 172 0.63 23.53 8.58
C ILE A 172 0.71 24.97 8.09
N ASN A 173 0.90 25.15 6.79
CA ASN A 173 0.98 26.48 6.19
C ASN A 173 -0.30 27.32 6.38
N LYS A 174 -1.45 26.66 6.55
CA LYS A 174 -2.74 27.29 6.88
C LYS A 174 -3.67 26.27 7.55
N SER A 175 -4.40 26.70 8.57
CA SER A 175 -5.32 25.86 9.34
C SER A 175 -6.81 26.08 8.99
N SER A 176 -7.09 26.85 7.94
CA SER A 176 -8.44 27.09 7.43
C SER A 176 -8.44 27.12 5.91
N PHE A 177 -9.60 26.89 5.31
CA PHE A 177 -9.75 26.78 3.87
C PHE A 177 -11.06 27.36 3.37
N SER A 178 -11.09 27.72 2.09
CA SER A 178 -12.26 28.33 1.46
C SER A 178 -12.23 28.09 -0.05
N ILE A 179 -12.91 27.04 -0.48
CA ILE A 179 -12.83 26.47 -1.81
C ILE A 179 -14.11 26.80 -2.57
N PRO A 180 -14.03 27.51 -3.71
CA PRO A 180 -15.21 27.85 -4.49
C PRO A 180 -15.94 26.58 -4.99
N PRO A 181 -17.20 26.69 -5.40
CA PRO A 181 -17.90 25.58 -6.04
C PRO A 181 -17.17 25.12 -7.30
N SER A 182 -17.24 23.82 -7.57
CA SER A 182 -16.69 23.22 -8.78
C SER A 182 -17.44 23.62 -10.04
N LYS A 183 -16.70 23.79 -11.14
CA LYS A 183 -17.28 24.09 -12.45
C LYS A 183 -17.93 22.85 -13.06
N SER A 184 -17.29 21.70 -12.90
CA SER A 184 -17.77 20.39 -13.32
C SER A 184 -17.25 19.32 -12.36
N GLN A 185 -17.72 18.09 -12.53
CA GLN A 185 -17.21 16.96 -11.74
C GLN A 185 -15.75 16.61 -12.12
N ASP A 186 -15.39 16.87 -13.38
CA ASP A 186 -14.04 16.59 -13.92
C ASP A 186 -13.03 17.74 -13.70
N ASP A 187 -13.50 18.90 -13.23
CA ASP A 187 -12.66 20.07 -12.90
C ASP A 187 -12.97 20.53 -11.48
N PRO A 188 -12.56 19.74 -10.46
CA PRO A 188 -12.84 20.07 -9.08
C PRO A 188 -12.04 21.31 -8.66
N SER A 189 -12.70 22.22 -7.95
CA SER A 189 -12.00 23.29 -7.23
C SER A 189 -11.22 22.66 -6.07
N ILE A 190 -9.91 22.85 -6.07
CA ILE A 190 -9.01 22.26 -5.09
C ILE A 190 -8.22 23.31 -4.33
N GLU A 191 -7.85 22.97 -3.11
CA GLU A 191 -6.91 23.73 -2.30
C GLU A 191 -5.82 22.79 -1.75
N LYS A 192 -4.56 23.24 -1.87
CA LYS A 192 -3.38 22.45 -1.48
C LYS A 192 -2.87 22.90 -0.11
N PHE A 193 -2.45 21.92 0.68
CA PHE A 193 -1.89 22.12 2.02
C PHE A 193 -0.52 21.49 2.09
N THR A 194 0.38 22.13 2.84
CA THR A 194 1.70 21.58 3.16
C THR A 194 1.83 21.50 4.66
N ILE A 195 2.17 20.31 5.13
CA ILE A 195 2.54 20.03 6.51
C ILE A 195 4.05 19.92 6.57
N GLU A 196 4.66 20.59 7.53
CA GLU A 196 6.02 20.36 7.96
C GLU A 196 5.99 19.53 9.25
N VAL A 197 6.83 18.49 9.28
CA VAL A 197 6.93 17.58 10.42
C VAL A 197 8.12 18.00 11.28
N ASP A 198 7.92 18.10 12.59
CA ASP A 198 9.03 18.36 13.52
C ASP A 198 9.92 17.12 13.67
N THR A 199 11.00 17.09 12.88
CA THR A 199 12.02 16.04 12.86
C THR A 199 13.16 16.29 13.87
N SER A 200 13.00 17.21 14.82
CA SER A 200 14.05 17.56 15.78
C SER A 200 14.39 16.44 16.78
N GLU A 201 13.47 15.49 17.00
CA GLU A 201 13.66 14.37 17.93
C GLU A 201 13.25 13.04 17.27
N PRO A 202 13.96 11.93 17.57
CA PRO A 202 13.57 10.60 17.10
C PRO A 202 12.27 10.17 17.74
N ARG A 203 11.29 9.78 16.93
CA ARG A 203 9.97 9.32 17.40
C ARG A 203 9.17 8.66 16.29
N GLN A 204 8.18 7.89 16.69
CA GLN A 204 7.06 7.55 15.83
C GLN A 204 5.88 8.48 16.11
N ILE A 205 5.24 8.93 15.05
CA ILE A 205 4.05 9.77 15.05
C ILE A 205 2.94 8.94 14.42
N ILE A 206 1.94 8.54 15.21
CA ILE A 206 0.71 7.89 14.75
C ILE A 206 -0.46 8.74 15.27
N ASP A 207 -1.13 9.44 14.37
CA ASP A 207 -2.20 10.38 14.73
C ASP A 207 -3.11 10.67 13.51
N GLU A 208 -4.03 11.62 13.64
CA GLU A 208 -4.96 12.01 12.58
C GLU A 208 -5.00 13.53 12.38
N ILE A 209 -5.10 13.95 11.12
CA ILE A 209 -5.47 15.32 10.75
C ILE A 209 -6.99 15.38 10.68
N ILE A 210 -7.60 16.29 11.42
CA ILE A 210 -9.06 16.44 11.47
C ILE A 210 -9.46 17.65 10.63
N ILE A 211 -10.29 17.42 9.62
CA ILE A 211 -10.84 18.44 8.73
C ILE A 211 -12.31 18.62 9.09
N LYS A 212 -12.69 19.83 9.50
CA LYS A 212 -14.09 20.19 9.76
C LYS A 212 -14.57 21.15 8.70
N SER A 213 -15.69 20.82 8.06
CA SER A 213 -16.26 21.64 6.99
C SER A 213 -17.57 22.32 7.43
N ASN A 214 -18.01 23.30 6.66
CA ASN A 214 -19.31 23.94 6.78
C ASN A 214 -20.41 23.16 6.03
N ASP A 215 -20.09 22.04 5.40
CA ASP A 215 -21.07 21.17 4.80
C ASP A 215 -21.81 20.38 5.89
N PRO A 216 -23.14 20.52 6.03
CA PRO A 216 -23.89 19.81 7.06
C PRO A 216 -23.86 18.28 6.89
N ASP A 217 -23.66 17.79 5.66
CA ASP A 217 -23.66 16.35 5.37
C ASP A 217 -22.27 15.73 5.61
N GLU A 218 -21.18 16.49 5.41
CA GLU A 218 -19.79 16.02 5.60
C GLU A 218 -19.00 16.91 6.58
N CYS A 219 -19.53 17.00 7.81
CA CYS A 219 -19.01 17.93 8.82
C CYS A 219 -17.60 17.61 9.34
N VAL A 220 -17.14 16.35 9.26
CA VAL A 220 -15.81 15.92 9.75
C VAL A 220 -15.21 14.81 8.87
N THR A 221 -13.99 15.02 8.39
CA THR A 221 -13.14 14.03 7.70
C THR A 221 -11.81 13.90 8.44
N THR A 222 -11.23 12.70 8.50
CA THR A 222 -9.90 12.48 9.07
C THR A 222 -8.91 11.95 8.04
N ILE A 223 -7.64 12.33 8.17
CA ILE A 223 -6.54 11.75 7.40
C ILE A 223 -5.53 11.14 8.37
N PRO A 224 -5.31 9.82 8.36
CA PRO A 224 -4.31 9.20 9.22
C PRO A 224 -2.90 9.59 8.79
N VAL A 225 -2.03 9.84 9.78
CA VAL A 225 -0.60 10.09 9.58
C VAL A 225 0.23 9.08 10.35
N ASN A 226 1.22 8.49 9.68
CA ASN A 226 2.19 7.57 10.29
C ASN A 226 3.61 7.96 9.85
N PHE A 227 4.27 8.80 10.64
CA PHE A 227 5.65 9.24 10.38
C PHE A 227 6.64 8.58 11.33
N THR A 228 7.81 8.25 10.81
CA THR A 228 8.94 7.75 11.59
C THR A 228 10.12 8.70 11.44
N ILE A 229 10.58 9.26 12.55
CA ILE A 229 11.80 10.07 12.61
C ILE A 229 12.88 9.20 13.26
N LEU A 230 13.87 8.81 12.47
CA LEU A 230 15.02 8.03 12.92
C LEU A 230 16.04 8.95 13.56
N GLY A 231 16.64 8.55 14.68
CA GLY A 231 17.77 9.29 15.23
C GLY A 231 19.00 9.30 14.33
N PRO A 232 19.93 10.24 14.55
CA PRO A 232 21.15 10.35 13.78
C PRO A 232 21.92 9.03 13.91
N LYS A 233 22.51 8.61 12.80
CA LYS A 233 23.50 7.53 12.84
C LYS A 233 24.68 8.05 13.67
N PRO A 234 25.11 7.35 14.74
CA PRO A 234 26.22 7.81 15.54
C PRO A 234 27.48 7.90 14.67
N LEU A 235 28.25 8.94 14.91
CA LEU A 235 29.55 9.14 14.28
C LEU A 235 30.63 8.74 15.28
N ILE A 236 31.45 7.76 14.93
CA ILE A 236 32.68 7.44 15.65
C ILE A 236 33.85 7.76 14.72
N ASP A 237 34.77 8.62 15.18
CA ASP A 237 35.92 9.10 14.40
C ASP A 237 35.55 9.67 13.02
N GLY A 238 34.41 10.36 12.94
CA GLY A 238 33.90 10.95 11.70
C GLY A 238 33.34 9.95 10.68
N LYS A 239 33.24 8.65 11.02
CA LYS A 239 32.59 7.64 10.18
C LYS A 239 31.24 7.25 10.77
N LYS A 240 30.25 7.03 9.88
CA LYS A 240 28.98 6.42 10.27
C LYS A 240 29.26 5.05 10.87
N TYR A 241 29.00 4.91 12.15
CA TYR A 241 29.20 3.68 12.89
C TYR A 241 27.83 3.09 13.24
N GLN A 242 27.70 1.77 13.14
CA GLN A 242 26.52 1.06 13.60
C GLN A 242 26.94 0.20 14.80
N PRO A 243 26.83 0.73 16.03
CA PRO A 243 27.19 -0.04 17.24
C PRO A 243 26.31 -1.27 17.40
N ILE A 244 25.10 -1.21 16.85
CA ILE A 244 24.09 -2.24 16.96
C ILE A 244 23.73 -2.79 15.59
N THR A 245 23.65 -4.12 15.48
CA THR A 245 23.04 -4.81 14.35
C THR A 245 21.81 -5.57 14.80
N ILE A 246 20.79 -5.60 13.95
CA ILE A 246 19.60 -6.42 14.11
C ILE A 246 19.68 -7.53 13.08
N SER A 247 19.53 -8.80 13.49
CA SER A 247 19.69 -9.95 12.58
C SER A 247 18.65 -9.97 11.46
N GLU A 248 17.45 -9.46 11.73
CA GLU A 248 16.33 -9.43 10.80
C GLU A 248 15.87 -8.00 10.57
N THR A 249 15.78 -7.60 9.31
CA THR A 249 15.30 -6.26 8.92
C THR A 249 13.91 -6.30 8.28
N SER A 250 13.39 -7.50 8.00
CA SER A 250 12.03 -7.70 7.52
C SER A 250 11.49 -9.08 7.86
N PHE A 251 10.23 -9.15 8.28
CA PHE A 251 9.46 -10.39 8.32
C PHE A 251 8.46 -10.40 7.16
N LYS A 252 8.52 -11.44 6.32
CA LYS A 252 7.54 -11.67 5.26
C LYS A 252 6.98 -13.08 5.37
N GLU A 253 5.70 -13.21 5.68
CA GLU A 253 5.07 -14.53 5.84
C GLU A 253 3.61 -14.55 5.42
N THR A 254 3.16 -15.71 4.94
CA THR A 254 1.74 -16.00 4.70
C THR A 254 1.29 -17.06 5.70
N VAL A 255 0.29 -16.75 6.52
CA VAL A 255 -0.18 -17.62 7.61
C VAL A 255 -1.69 -17.79 7.57
N LYS A 256 -2.20 -18.95 7.98
CA LYS A 256 -3.65 -19.16 8.13
C LYS A 256 -4.15 -18.47 9.39
N ARG A 257 -5.34 -17.89 9.32
CA ARG A 257 -6.04 -17.29 10.45
C ARG A 257 -6.11 -18.27 11.62
N GLY A 258 -5.85 -17.77 12.82
CA GLY A 258 -5.83 -18.56 14.06
C GLY A 258 -4.59 -19.43 14.25
N THR A 259 -3.66 -19.49 13.28
CA THR A 259 -2.38 -20.18 13.47
C THR A 259 -1.42 -19.28 14.24
N GLU A 260 -0.87 -19.77 15.34
CA GLU A 260 0.16 -19.05 16.08
C GLU A 260 1.39 -18.82 15.18
N LEU A 261 1.77 -17.56 15.01
CA LEU A 261 2.97 -17.17 14.28
C LEU A 261 3.91 -16.46 15.24
N THR A 262 5.10 -17.04 15.40
CA THR A 262 6.16 -16.51 16.24
C THR A 262 7.40 -16.26 15.39
N LYS A 263 8.05 -15.11 15.60
CA LYS A 263 9.31 -14.76 14.97
C LYS A 263 10.32 -14.32 16.01
N THR A 264 11.59 -14.58 15.71
CA THR A 264 12.70 -14.15 16.57
C THR A 264 13.62 -13.23 15.81
N PHE A 265 14.12 -12.21 16.47
CA PHE A 265 15.25 -11.42 15.97
C PHE A 265 16.26 -11.20 17.08
N LYS A 266 17.50 -10.95 16.69
CA LYS A 266 18.62 -10.72 17.59
C LYS A 266 19.09 -9.30 17.47
N ILE A 267 19.32 -8.63 18.60
CA ILE A 267 20.04 -7.37 18.67
C ILE A 267 21.45 -7.67 19.18
N THR A 268 22.47 -7.28 18.42
CA THR A 268 23.88 -7.48 18.76
C THR A 268 24.55 -6.13 18.99
N ASN A 269 25.22 -6.00 20.12
CA ASN A 269 26.08 -4.87 20.45
C ASN A 269 27.54 -5.20 20.11
N HIS A 270 28.09 -4.47 19.13
CA HIS A 270 29.48 -4.63 18.67
C HIS A 270 30.48 -3.74 19.40
N GLU A 271 30.02 -2.91 20.33
CA GLU A 271 30.90 -2.09 21.15
C GLU A 271 31.62 -2.94 22.19
N LYS A 272 32.91 -2.66 22.40
CA LYS A 272 33.75 -3.44 23.33
C LYS A 272 33.67 -2.98 24.78
N THR A 273 33.22 -1.76 25.01
CA THR A 273 33.25 -1.13 26.33
C THR A 273 31.93 -0.51 26.76
N LYS A 274 30.98 -0.36 25.83
CA LYS A 274 29.72 0.34 26.08
C LYS A 274 28.54 -0.63 26.06
N GLN A 275 27.61 -0.40 26.97
CA GLN A 275 26.32 -1.08 27.03
C GLN A 275 25.27 -0.26 26.30
N PHE A 276 24.30 -0.93 25.65
CA PHE A 276 23.19 -0.26 24.97
C PHE A 276 21.87 -0.67 25.61
N GLY A 277 21.01 0.30 25.86
CA GLY A 277 19.64 0.06 26.25
C GLY A 277 18.67 0.41 25.13
N GLY A 278 17.40 0.10 25.30
CA GLY A 278 16.38 0.56 24.39
C GLY A 278 14.99 0.10 24.75
N VAL A 279 14.02 0.66 24.04
CA VAL A 279 12.61 0.28 24.09
C VAL A 279 12.18 -0.18 22.70
N ILE A 280 11.43 -1.27 22.66
CA ILE A 280 10.87 -1.84 21.44
C ILE A 280 9.37 -1.57 21.48
N THR A 281 8.88 -0.88 20.46
CA THR A 281 7.45 -0.63 20.27
C THR A 281 6.96 -1.48 19.10
N VAL A 282 5.96 -2.32 19.37
CA VAL A 282 5.31 -3.16 18.36
C VAL A 282 3.88 -2.68 18.12
N PRO A 283 3.36 -2.79 16.89
CA PRO A 283 1.95 -2.63 16.59
C PRO A 283 1.03 -3.49 17.47
N ASP A 284 -0.24 -3.10 17.59
CA ASP A 284 -1.24 -3.75 18.46
C ASP A 284 -1.56 -5.20 18.09
N PHE A 285 -1.36 -5.58 16.83
CA PHE A 285 -1.48 -6.97 16.35
C PHE A 285 -0.25 -7.84 16.66
N LEU A 286 0.79 -7.26 17.29
CA LEU A 286 1.98 -7.97 17.74
C LEU A 286 2.10 -7.91 19.26
N THR A 287 2.66 -8.96 19.82
CA THR A 287 3.15 -9.00 21.20
C THR A 287 4.64 -9.31 21.15
N ILE A 288 5.41 -8.75 22.07
CA ILE A 288 6.85 -9.03 22.21
C ILE A 288 7.13 -9.53 23.63
N ASP A 289 8.06 -10.46 23.76
CA ASP A 289 8.46 -11.02 25.06
C ASP A 289 9.14 -9.99 25.98
N LYS A 290 9.84 -9.01 25.40
CA LYS A 290 10.53 -7.93 26.10
C LYS A 290 10.35 -6.61 25.37
N GLU A 291 9.77 -5.62 26.05
CA GLU A 291 9.60 -4.25 25.51
C GLU A 291 10.82 -3.37 25.77
N SER A 292 11.75 -3.79 26.63
CA SER A 292 12.99 -3.06 26.93
C SER A 292 14.17 -4.00 27.04
N PHE A 293 15.36 -3.51 26.73
CA PHE A 293 16.58 -4.33 26.79
C PHE A 293 17.78 -3.54 27.28
N LEU A 294 18.82 -4.29 27.66
CA LEU A 294 20.11 -3.74 28.07
C LEU A 294 21.24 -4.73 27.70
N ILE A 295 21.89 -4.50 26.57
CA ILE A 295 22.87 -5.41 25.96
C ILE A 295 24.28 -4.97 26.29
N SER A 296 24.97 -5.80 27.06
CA SER A 296 26.39 -5.65 27.43
C SER A 296 27.31 -5.50 26.20
N PRO A 297 28.54 -4.98 26.39
CA PRO A 297 29.53 -4.96 25.32
C PRO A 297 29.76 -6.34 24.69
N ASP A 298 29.98 -6.38 23.37
CA ASP A 298 30.27 -7.58 22.57
C ASP A 298 29.30 -8.74 22.82
N SER A 299 28.03 -8.42 23.07
CA SER A 299 26.97 -9.36 23.45
C SER A 299 25.76 -9.21 22.55
N SER A 300 24.86 -10.20 22.60
CA SER A 300 23.60 -10.16 21.86
C SER A 300 22.44 -10.63 22.73
N GLU A 301 21.25 -10.14 22.42
CA GLU A 301 20.00 -10.58 23.04
C GLU A 301 18.97 -10.96 21.97
N ASP A 302 18.26 -12.07 22.22
CA ASP A 302 17.18 -12.55 21.37
C ASP A 302 15.83 -12.00 21.88
N PHE A 303 14.99 -11.64 20.92
CA PHE A 303 13.63 -11.14 21.12
C PHE A 303 12.67 -12.01 20.33
N MET A 304 11.49 -12.23 20.90
CA MET A 304 10.45 -13.05 20.31
C MET A 304 9.19 -12.21 20.15
N ILE A 305 8.71 -12.10 18.91
CA ILE A 305 7.41 -11.51 18.60
C ILE A 305 6.40 -12.60 18.29
N LYS A 306 5.17 -12.40 18.75
CA LYS A 306 4.02 -13.24 18.43
C LYS A 306 2.96 -12.41 17.73
N VAL A 307 2.47 -12.90 16.61
CA VAL A 307 1.47 -12.25 15.76
C VAL A 307 0.08 -12.71 16.14
N ASP A 308 -0.82 -11.77 16.40
CA ASP A 308 -2.25 -12.04 16.53
C ASP A 308 -2.86 -12.32 15.16
N THR A 309 -2.95 -13.60 14.80
CA THR A 309 -3.55 -14.07 13.55
C THR A 309 -5.06 -14.28 13.65
N SER A 310 -5.71 -13.84 14.74
CA SER A 310 -7.15 -13.99 14.92
C SER A 310 -7.98 -13.09 14.00
N LYS A 311 -7.38 -12.03 13.43
CA LYS A 311 -7.99 -11.13 12.45
C LYS A 311 -7.48 -11.44 11.05
N SER A 312 -8.39 -11.61 10.08
CA SER A 312 -8.03 -11.80 8.67
C SER A 312 -7.66 -10.45 8.06
N MET A 313 -6.38 -10.25 7.77
CA MET A 313 -5.90 -8.99 7.23
C MET A 313 -4.59 -9.21 6.45
N GLN A 314 -4.41 -8.48 5.35
CA GLN A 314 -3.09 -8.22 4.80
C GLN A 314 -2.49 -7.08 5.63
N ILE A 315 -1.44 -7.38 6.38
CA ILE A 315 -0.82 -6.46 7.34
C ILE A 315 0.53 -6.02 6.80
N GLN A 316 0.65 -4.74 6.48
CA GLN A 316 1.91 -4.08 6.16
C GLN A 316 2.20 -3.01 7.21
N ASP A 317 3.13 -3.30 8.10
CA ASP A 317 3.50 -2.40 9.19
C ASP A 317 5.01 -2.49 9.52
N LYS A 318 5.42 -1.89 10.62
CA LYS A 318 6.80 -1.76 11.06
C LYS A 318 6.88 -1.97 12.58
N ILE A 319 7.91 -2.72 13.01
CA ILE A 319 8.34 -2.75 14.41
C ILE A 319 9.40 -1.66 14.58
N TYR A 320 9.22 -0.84 15.61
CA TYR A 320 10.11 0.27 15.91
C TYR A 320 10.98 -0.07 17.10
N ILE A 321 12.28 0.13 16.93
CA ILE A 321 13.27 -0.12 17.95
C ILE A 321 13.95 1.21 18.24
N ALA A 322 13.58 1.83 19.35
CA ALA A 322 14.25 3.01 19.86
C ALA A 322 15.42 2.53 20.73
N ILE A 323 16.64 2.67 20.21
CA ILE A 323 17.86 2.29 20.91
C ILE A 323 18.39 3.53 21.62
N THR A 324 18.50 3.49 22.93
CA THR A 324 19.04 4.58 23.73
C THR A 324 20.44 4.21 24.19
N TYR A 325 21.43 5.03 23.83
CA TYR A 325 22.78 4.87 24.37
C TYR A 325 23.15 6.07 25.24
N PHE A 326 23.82 5.77 26.35
CA PHE A 326 24.34 6.77 27.28
C PHE A 326 25.84 6.87 27.11
N GLU A 327 26.32 8.03 26.69
CA GLU A 327 27.74 8.32 26.63
C GLU A 327 28.03 9.62 27.37
N ASN A 328 28.88 9.54 28.41
CA ASN A 328 29.27 10.69 29.23
C ASN A 328 28.08 11.47 29.81
N GLY A 329 27.00 10.77 30.15
CA GLY A 329 25.76 11.36 30.68
C GLY A 329 24.86 12.02 29.62
N ILE A 330 25.21 11.91 28.34
CA ILE A 330 24.37 12.34 27.22
C ILE A 330 23.59 11.12 26.72
N GLU A 331 22.27 11.26 26.71
CA GLU A 331 21.35 10.28 26.13
C GLU A 331 21.21 10.55 24.62
N THR A 332 21.48 9.54 23.81
CA THR A 332 21.27 9.62 22.35
C THR A 332 20.38 8.47 21.91
N ASN A 333 19.32 8.81 21.18
CA ASN A 333 18.36 7.86 20.63
C ASN A 333 18.70 7.54 19.17
N ILE A 334 18.94 6.27 18.86
CA ILE A 334 19.14 5.72 17.52
C ILE A 334 17.90 4.92 17.17
N GLY A 335 17.14 5.37 16.17
CA GLY A 335 15.96 4.64 15.70
C GLY A 335 16.33 3.57 14.68
N GLN A 336 15.88 2.33 14.89
CA GLN A 336 15.89 1.28 13.86
C GLN A 336 14.48 0.75 13.62
N VAL A 337 14.27 0.17 12.44
CA VAL A 337 12.96 -0.28 11.97
C VAL A 337 13.10 -1.67 11.37
N ILE A 338 12.27 -2.61 11.83
CA ILE A 338 12.07 -3.91 11.18
C ILE A 338 10.75 -3.83 10.41
N LYS A 339 10.78 -4.11 9.11
CA LYS A 339 9.56 -4.12 8.29
C LYS A 339 8.76 -5.41 8.54
N VAL A 340 7.44 -5.31 8.55
CA VAL A 340 6.55 -6.44 8.77
C VAL A 340 5.54 -6.51 7.64
N ASP A 341 5.54 -7.62 6.89
CA ASP A 341 4.65 -7.90 5.77
C ASP A 341 4.02 -9.29 5.97
N PHE A 342 2.85 -9.32 6.61
CA PHE A 342 2.13 -10.56 6.88
C PHE A 342 0.85 -10.65 6.05
N ILE A 343 0.63 -11.80 5.42
CA ILE A 343 -0.60 -12.12 4.72
C ILE A 343 -1.35 -13.17 5.54
N ILE A 344 -2.44 -12.77 6.21
CA ILE A 344 -3.26 -13.69 7.01
C ILE A 344 -4.43 -14.20 6.16
N LEU A 345 -4.34 -15.45 5.72
CA LEU A 345 -5.38 -16.12 4.93
C LEU A 345 -6.58 -16.51 5.82
N PRO A 346 -7.83 -16.44 5.34
CA PRO A 346 -8.98 -16.89 6.11
C PRO A 346 -8.89 -18.40 6.48
N GLU A 347 -9.54 -18.79 7.57
CA GLU A 347 -9.52 -20.18 8.09
C GLU A 347 -10.03 -21.20 7.07
N ASN A 348 -11.05 -20.81 6.30
CA ASN A 348 -11.65 -21.59 5.21
C ASN A 348 -10.94 -21.42 3.87
N HIS A 349 -9.74 -20.83 3.84
CA HIS A 349 -8.94 -20.81 2.61
C HIS A 349 -8.52 -22.25 2.33
N ILE A 350 -9.34 -22.94 1.52
CA ILE A 350 -8.98 -24.19 0.88
C ILE A 350 -7.79 -23.82 0.01
N THR A 351 -6.59 -24.04 0.54
CA THR A 351 -5.43 -24.29 -0.29
C THR A 351 -5.81 -25.53 -1.06
N THR A 352 -6.45 -25.36 -2.23
CA THR A 352 -6.46 -26.40 -3.26
C THR A 352 -5.02 -26.87 -3.27
N PRO A 353 -4.74 -28.15 -2.94
CA PRO A 353 -3.38 -28.62 -2.80
C PRO A 353 -2.71 -28.11 -4.05
N GLU A 354 -1.74 -27.23 -3.84
CA GLU A 354 -0.88 -26.81 -4.91
C GLU A 354 -0.42 -28.16 -5.42
N LYS A 355 -0.91 -28.53 -6.61
CA LYS A 355 -0.12 -29.41 -7.44
C LYS A 355 1.20 -28.69 -7.37
N LEU A 356 2.16 -29.28 -6.68
CA LEU A 356 3.56 -29.01 -6.91
C LEU A 356 3.72 -29.25 -8.41
N SER A 357 3.31 -28.28 -9.23
CA SER A 357 4.12 -27.87 -10.33
C SER A 357 5.39 -27.52 -9.59
N GLU A 358 6.32 -28.47 -9.63
CA GLU A 358 7.67 -28.12 -9.95
C GLU A 358 7.61 -26.94 -10.92
N SER A 359 7.60 -25.72 -10.38
CA SER A 359 8.40 -24.68 -10.96
C SER A 359 9.82 -25.21 -10.82
N VAL A 360 10.16 -26.13 -11.73
CA VAL A 360 11.46 -26.15 -12.36
C VAL A 360 11.78 -24.68 -12.52
N LEU A 361 12.72 -24.21 -11.70
CA LEU A 361 13.44 -22.99 -11.93
C LEU A 361 13.64 -22.92 -13.44
N GLN A 362 12.93 -22.00 -14.10
CA GLN A 362 13.06 -21.76 -15.52
C GLN A 362 14.39 -21.03 -15.78
N GLU A 363 15.48 -21.48 -15.14
CA GLU A 363 16.86 -21.25 -15.50
C GLU A 363 17.24 -22.00 -16.78
N SER A 364 16.39 -22.90 -17.28
CA SER A 364 16.69 -23.64 -18.51
C SER A 364 16.76 -22.74 -19.74
N ASN A 365 15.97 -21.66 -19.83
CA ASN A 365 16.03 -20.79 -21.01
C ASN A 365 17.25 -19.86 -20.98
N TYR A 366 17.63 -19.33 -19.82
CA TYR A 366 18.80 -18.45 -19.73
C TYR A 366 20.10 -19.20 -20.06
N ASN A 367 20.23 -20.45 -19.61
CA ASN A 367 21.37 -21.29 -19.96
C ASN A 367 21.36 -21.69 -21.45
N HIS A 368 20.20 -21.91 -22.07
CA HIS A 368 20.14 -22.16 -23.52
C HIS A 368 20.53 -20.93 -24.33
N TYR A 369 20.05 -19.73 -23.97
CA TYR A 369 20.46 -18.49 -24.66
C TYR A 369 21.95 -18.18 -24.45
N LEU A 370 22.49 -18.44 -23.26
CA LEU A 370 23.93 -18.28 -22.98
C LEU A 370 24.78 -19.25 -23.82
N ILE A 371 24.39 -20.52 -23.91
CA ILE A 371 25.08 -21.53 -24.72
C ILE A 371 25.01 -21.17 -26.21
N ILE A 372 23.84 -20.75 -26.71
CA ILE A 372 23.67 -20.31 -28.11
C ILE A 372 24.54 -19.08 -28.40
N ALA A 373 24.61 -18.11 -27.48
CA ALA A 373 25.46 -16.93 -27.62
C ALA A 373 26.95 -17.29 -27.66
N ILE A 374 27.42 -18.21 -26.80
CA ILE A 374 28.80 -18.69 -26.80
C ILE A 374 29.15 -19.39 -28.12
N ILE A 375 28.25 -20.23 -28.64
CA ILE A 375 28.46 -20.91 -29.94
C ILE A 375 28.56 -19.88 -31.08
N LEU A 376 27.66 -18.89 -31.12
CA LEU A 376 27.67 -17.84 -32.14
C LEU A 376 28.95 -17.00 -32.11
N ILE A 377 29.40 -16.58 -30.92
CA ILE A 377 30.66 -15.85 -30.75
C ILE A 377 31.85 -16.69 -31.22
N THR A 378 31.87 -17.97 -30.90
CA THR A 378 32.95 -18.88 -31.31
C THR A 378 33.00 -19.06 -32.83
N LEU A 379 31.84 -19.20 -33.48
CA LEU A 379 31.74 -19.28 -34.95
C LEU A 379 32.20 -17.98 -35.63
N LEU A 380 31.80 -16.82 -35.10
CA LEU A 380 32.22 -15.51 -35.60
C LEU A 380 33.73 -15.31 -35.47
N LEU A 381 34.32 -15.67 -34.33
CA LEU A 381 35.78 -15.61 -34.13
C LEU A 381 36.52 -16.53 -35.10
N THR A 382 36.00 -17.74 -35.32
CA THR A 382 36.61 -18.70 -36.25
C THR A 382 36.56 -18.18 -37.69
N ALA A 383 35.41 -17.66 -38.13
CA ALA A 383 35.27 -17.04 -39.44
C ALA A 383 36.19 -15.82 -39.58
N PHE A 384 36.32 -14.99 -38.54
CA PHE A 384 37.23 -13.85 -38.53
C PHE A 384 38.70 -14.29 -38.65
N ILE A 385 39.14 -15.33 -37.95
CA ILE A 385 40.52 -15.84 -38.04
C ILE A 385 40.81 -16.37 -39.46
N ILE A 386 39.87 -17.10 -40.06
CA ILE A 386 40.03 -17.62 -41.43
C ILE A 386 40.12 -16.46 -42.43
N TRP A 387 39.20 -15.49 -42.32
CA TRP A 387 39.20 -14.29 -43.16
C TRP A 387 40.51 -13.51 -43.00
N TYR A 388 40.93 -13.25 -41.77
CA TYR A 388 42.17 -12.53 -41.46
C TYR A 388 43.40 -13.21 -42.04
N LYS A 389 43.51 -14.54 -41.93
CA LYS A 389 44.61 -15.30 -42.54
C LYS A 389 44.61 -15.22 -44.07
N LYS A 390 43.42 -15.19 -44.69
CA LYS A 390 43.28 -15.14 -46.15
C LYS A 390 43.64 -13.77 -46.74
N PHE A 391 43.47 -12.69 -45.98
CA PHE A 391 43.64 -11.32 -46.47
C PHE A 391 44.87 -10.58 -45.90
N LYS A 392 45.58 -11.17 -44.92
CA LYS A 392 46.83 -10.60 -44.39
C LYS A 392 48.08 -11.08 -45.14
N ASN A 393 47.99 -12.21 -45.83
CA ASN A 393 48.98 -12.63 -46.84
C ASN A 393 48.47 -12.23 -48.22
#